data_AF-A0A1F2XA55-F1
#
_entry.id   AF-A0A1F2XA55-F1
#
_cell.length_a   1.000
_cell.length_b   1.000
_cell.length_c   1.000
_cell.angle_alpha   90.00
_cell.angle_beta   90.00
_cell.angle_gamma   90.00
#
_symmetry.space_group_name_H-M   'P 1'
#
loop_
_entity.id
_entity.type
_entity.pdbx_description
1 polymer ?
#
loop_
_entity_poly.entity_id
_entity_poly.type
_entity_poly.pdbx_seq_one_letter_code
_entity_poly.pdbx_strand_id
1 'polypeptide(L)'
;MRAVLASSMAAVDLPRVATGEHDLDELLGGGFATGSSVLVYGRQGAGKSRLTYRWATREPCLVVCPELSLDVARAIIASTGGQLATAYLLQEIAGWEGEAERLGVRSLVLDSLGAAPRPVPLLRAVRGWAQRTSAVAYCLQHANKKGDHRGETSLGHWADYELRAAKPTPTAISTRIELRKTRLGPTGTVALKLI
;
A
#
# COMPACT_ATOMS: atom_id res chain seq x y z
N MET A 1 29.81 2.58 -11.84
CA MET A 1 29.19 1.51 -11.02
C MET A 1 29.87 0.19 -11.34
N ARG A 2 30.03 -0.72 -10.36
CA ARG A 2 30.59 -2.08 -10.55
C ARG A 2 29.54 -3.12 -10.17
N ALA A 3 29.45 -4.20 -10.94
CA ALA A 3 28.64 -5.36 -10.58
C ALA A 3 29.23 -6.04 -9.34
N VAL A 4 28.35 -6.61 -8.50
CA VAL A 4 28.72 -7.34 -7.28
C VAL A 4 28.26 -8.78 -7.42
N LEU A 5 29.08 -9.75 -6.98
CA LEU A 5 28.69 -11.15 -6.98
C LEU A 5 27.65 -11.39 -5.88
N ALA A 6 26.50 -11.98 -6.21
CA ALA A 6 25.41 -12.17 -5.25
C ALA A 6 25.86 -12.94 -4.00
N SER A 7 26.72 -13.95 -4.16
CA SER A 7 27.26 -14.73 -3.03
C SER A 7 28.29 -13.98 -2.18
N SER A 8 28.83 -12.85 -2.66
CA SER A 8 29.67 -11.97 -1.85
C SER A 8 28.87 -11.02 -0.96
N MET A 9 27.56 -10.95 -1.16
CA MET A 9 26.66 -10.20 -0.29
C MET A 9 26.24 -11.10 0.87
N ALA A 10 26.12 -10.53 2.07
CA ALA A 10 25.51 -11.24 3.19
C ALA A 10 24.07 -11.62 2.82
N ALA A 11 23.62 -12.79 3.28
CA ALA A 11 22.21 -13.15 3.18
C ALA A 11 21.39 -12.10 3.93
N VAL A 12 20.48 -11.42 3.22
CA VAL A 12 19.59 -10.42 3.79
C VAL A 12 18.22 -11.06 3.93
N ASP A 13 17.80 -11.32 5.17
CA ASP A 13 16.38 -11.47 5.45
C ASP A 13 15.77 -10.08 5.51
N LEU A 14 14.83 -9.79 4.61
CA LEU A 14 14.21 -8.47 4.54
C LEU A 14 13.21 -8.35 5.70
N PRO A 15 13.37 -7.40 6.63
CA PRO A 15 12.40 -7.20 7.71
C PRO A 15 11.01 -6.98 7.14
N ARG A 16 9.97 -7.47 7.81
CA ARG A 16 8.58 -7.42 7.34
C ARG A 16 7.68 -6.67 8.32
N VAL A 17 6.69 -5.99 7.77
CA VAL A 17 5.62 -5.31 8.50
C VAL A 17 4.35 -6.14 8.36
N ALA A 18 3.91 -6.71 9.47
CA ALA A 18 2.67 -7.48 9.54
C ALA A 18 1.45 -6.59 9.31
N THR A 19 0.54 -7.06 8.46
CA THR A 19 -0.75 -6.40 8.19
C THR A 19 -1.73 -6.52 9.35
N GLY A 20 -1.52 -7.51 10.24
CA GLY A 20 -2.44 -7.86 11.31
C GLY A 20 -3.57 -8.76 10.87
N GLU A 21 -3.56 -9.21 9.61
CA GLU A 21 -4.51 -10.14 9.03
C GLU A 21 -3.81 -11.49 8.86
N HIS A 22 -4.12 -12.46 9.73
CA HIS A 22 -3.39 -13.73 9.81
C HIS A 22 -3.17 -14.40 8.45
N ASP A 23 -4.25 -14.63 7.69
CA ASP A 23 -4.20 -15.31 6.39
C ASP A 23 -3.38 -14.52 5.36
N LEU A 24 -3.43 -13.19 5.39
CA LEU A 24 -2.64 -12.34 4.49
C LEU A 24 -1.17 -12.33 4.89
N ASP A 25 -0.89 -12.26 6.18
CA ASP A 25 0.48 -12.31 6.71
C ASP A 25 1.11 -13.66 6.40
N GLU A 26 0.38 -14.78 6.53
CA GLU A 26 0.86 -16.10 6.12
C GLU A 26 1.17 -16.14 4.62
N LEU A 27 0.26 -15.66 3.77
CA LEU A 27 0.48 -15.59 2.33
C LEU A 27 1.69 -14.72 1.94
N LEU A 28 1.94 -13.65 2.70
CA LEU A 28 3.07 -12.75 2.49
C LEU A 28 4.38 -13.26 3.12
N GLY A 29 4.34 -14.31 3.94
CA GLY A 29 5.50 -14.81 4.69
C GLY A 29 5.87 -13.92 5.89
N GLY A 30 4.88 -13.43 6.62
CA GLY A 30 5.01 -12.56 7.80
C GLY A 30 4.65 -11.08 7.57
N GLY A 31 4.17 -10.73 6.38
CA GLY A 31 3.78 -9.36 6.01
C GLY A 31 4.61 -8.75 4.88
N PHE A 32 4.39 -7.46 4.62
CA PHE A 32 5.08 -6.74 3.54
C PHE A 32 6.54 -6.48 3.89
N ALA A 33 7.46 -6.81 2.99
CA ALA A 33 8.88 -6.49 3.21
C ALA A 33 9.09 -4.98 3.30
N THR A 34 9.98 -4.56 4.19
CA THR A 34 10.44 -3.18 4.29
C THR A 34 11.15 -2.74 3.01
N GLY A 35 11.04 -1.45 2.69
CA GLY A 35 11.56 -0.91 1.44
C GLY A 35 10.78 -1.30 0.18
N SER A 36 9.60 -1.89 0.35
CA SER A 36 8.76 -2.35 -0.77
C SER A 36 7.66 -1.37 -1.13
N SER A 37 7.16 -1.56 -2.35
CA SER A 37 6.02 -0.85 -2.91
C SER A 37 4.83 -1.78 -3.11
N VAL A 38 3.66 -1.33 -2.67
CA VAL A 38 2.40 -2.10 -2.65
C VAL A 38 1.34 -1.36 -3.45
N LEU A 39 0.88 -1.95 -4.54
CA LEU A 39 -0.26 -1.45 -5.32
C LEU A 39 -1.54 -2.15 -4.87
N VAL A 40 -2.51 -1.38 -4.39
CA VAL A 40 -3.84 -1.89 -4.02
C VAL A 40 -4.88 -1.34 -4.99
N TYR A 41 -5.53 -2.21 -5.75
CA TYR A 41 -6.49 -1.80 -6.77
C TYR A 41 -7.80 -2.55 -6.73
N GLY A 42 -8.85 -1.95 -7.28
CA GLY A 42 -10.20 -2.53 -7.25
C GLY A 42 -11.28 -1.57 -7.71
N ARG A 43 -12.50 -2.08 -7.90
CA ARG A 43 -13.66 -1.24 -8.26
C ARG A 43 -13.95 -0.22 -7.17
N GLN A 44 -14.65 0.87 -7.51
CA GLN A 44 -15.16 1.80 -6.51
C GLN A 44 -16.08 1.06 -5.52
N GLY A 45 -15.91 1.34 -4.23
CA GLY A 45 -16.59 0.63 -3.15
C GLY A 45 -16.01 -0.74 -2.79
N ALA A 46 -14.85 -1.14 -3.32
CA ALA A 46 -14.18 -2.39 -2.93
C ALA A 46 -13.50 -2.36 -1.55
N GLY A 47 -13.55 -1.22 -0.84
CA GLY A 47 -12.96 -1.09 0.50
C GLY A 47 -11.45 -0.84 0.53
N LYS A 48 -10.82 -0.48 -0.59
CA LYS A 48 -9.36 -0.24 -0.69
C LYS A 48 -8.80 0.62 0.45
N SER A 49 -9.34 1.83 0.64
CA SER A 49 -8.90 2.77 1.67
C SER A 49 -9.03 2.18 3.08
N ARG A 50 -10.15 1.50 3.38
CA ARG A 50 -10.37 0.85 4.68
C ARG A 50 -9.29 -0.20 4.96
N LEU A 51 -9.05 -1.08 4.00
CA LEU A 51 -8.06 -2.15 4.11
C LEU A 51 -6.64 -1.58 4.24
N THR A 52 -6.25 -0.68 3.34
CA THR A 52 -4.89 -0.14 3.33
C THR A 52 -4.62 0.71 4.56
N TYR A 53 -5.57 1.53 5.00
CA TYR A 53 -5.38 2.35 6.20
C TYR A 53 -5.24 1.46 7.42
N ARG A 54 -6.01 0.36 7.52
CA ARG A 54 -5.87 -0.65 8.57
C ARG A 54 -4.46 -1.23 8.66
N TRP A 55 -3.86 -1.55 7.52
CA TRP A 55 -2.52 -2.15 7.48
C TRP A 55 -1.42 -1.11 7.74
N ALA A 56 -1.51 0.04 7.06
CA ALA A 56 -0.43 1.03 7.05
C ALA A 56 -0.33 1.82 8.36
N THR A 57 -1.47 2.11 9.02
CA THR A 57 -1.50 2.93 10.25
C THR A 57 -1.27 2.11 11.52
N ARG A 58 -0.64 0.94 11.42
CA ARG A 58 -0.18 0.15 12.58
C ARG A 58 1.17 0.63 13.12
N GLU A 59 1.79 1.55 12.40
CA GLU A 59 3.04 2.22 12.71
C GLU A 59 2.95 3.68 12.24
N PRO A 60 3.91 4.55 12.59
CA PRO A 60 3.93 5.93 12.11
C PRO A 60 3.74 6.01 10.60
N CYS A 61 2.61 6.60 10.18
CA CYS A 61 2.12 6.53 8.80
C CYS A 61 1.74 7.91 8.31
N LEU A 62 2.15 8.26 7.08
CA LEU A 62 1.59 9.41 6.37
C LEU A 62 0.52 8.91 5.38
N VAL A 63 -0.71 9.38 5.52
CA VAL A 63 -1.79 9.13 4.56
C VAL A 63 -2.01 10.39 3.75
N VAL A 64 -1.72 10.31 2.45
CA VAL A 64 -1.95 11.37 1.47
C VAL A 64 -3.25 11.08 0.73
N CYS A 65 -4.27 11.88 0.94
CA CYS A 65 -5.62 11.58 0.47
C CYS A 65 -6.35 12.77 -0.20
N PRO A 66 -6.00 13.13 -1.44
CA PRO A 66 -6.62 14.27 -2.14
C PRO A 66 -8.10 14.10 -2.50
N GLU A 67 -8.62 12.87 -2.57
CA GLU A 67 -10.00 12.60 -2.97
C GLU A 67 -11.00 12.59 -1.80
N LEU A 68 -10.51 12.51 -0.56
CA LEU A 68 -11.33 12.45 0.65
C LEU A 68 -11.01 13.65 1.54
N SER A 69 -11.97 14.10 2.35
CA SER A 69 -11.63 15.05 3.42
C SER A 69 -10.80 14.37 4.51
N LEU A 70 -9.96 15.13 5.20
CA LEU A 70 -9.15 14.62 6.30
C LEU A 70 -10.02 14.02 7.43
N ASP A 71 -11.21 14.58 7.69
CA ASP A 71 -12.16 14.03 8.67
C ASP A 71 -12.65 12.63 8.28
N VAL A 72 -12.94 12.41 7.00
CA VAL A 72 -13.36 11.10 6.48
C VAL A 72 -12.19 10.11 6.56
N ALA A 73 -10.98 10.54 6.19
CA ALA A 73 -9.79 9.69 6.30
C ALA A 73 -9.53 9.28 7.75
N ARG A 74 -9.59 10.24 8.69
CA ARG A 74 -9.48 9.99 10.14
C ARG A 74 -10.54 9.01 10.63
N ALA A 75 -11.80 9.20 10.23
CA ALA A 75 -12.90 8.31 10.61
C ALA A 75 -12.69 6.87 10.10
N ILE A 76 -12.14 6.70 8.89
CA ILE A 76 -11.81 5.38 8.36
C ILE A 76 -10.75 4.72 9.24
N ILE A 77 -9.63 5.39 9.53
CA ILE A 77 -8.54 4.88 10.38
C ILE A 77 -9.10 4.44 11.74
N ALA A 78 -9.91 5.29 12.37
CA ALA A 78 -10.54 4.99 13.65
C ALA A 78 -11.41 3.74 13.59
N SER A 79 -12.25 3.63 12.55
CA SER A 79 -13.20 2.52 12.39
C SER A 79 -12.57 1.18 12.02
N THR A 80 -11.32 1.17 11.53
CA THR A 80 -10.62 -0.06 11.10
C THR A 80 -9.57 -0.52 12.10
N GLY A 81 -9.44 0.15 13.24
CA GLY A 81 -8.47 -0.18 14.29
C GLY A 81 -7.05 0.31 14.02
N GLY A 82 -6.88 1.31 13.15
CA GLY A 82 -5.61 1.98 12.93
C GLY A 82 -5.18 2.86 14.10
N GLN A 83 -3.88 3.08 14.26
CA GLN A 83 -3.32 3.88 15.36
C GLN A 83 -3.40 5.38 15.03
N LEU A 84 -4.44 6.06 15.53
CA LEU A 84 -4.60 7.50 15.32
C LEU A 84 -3.46 8.34 15.92
N ALA A 85 -2.82 7.88 16.99
CA ALA A 85 -1.75 8.62 17.66
C ALA A 85 -0.49 8.81 16.79
N THR A 86 -0.33 7.98 15.76
CA THR A 86 0.84 7.94 14.89
C THR A 86 0.46 8.05 13.40
N ALA A 87 -0.81 8.34 13.10
CA ALA A 87 -1.30 8.55 11.74
C ALA A 87 -1.36 10.05 11.41
N TYR A 88 -0.58 10.45 10.42
CA TYR A 88 -0.54 11.81 9.87
C TYR A 88 -1.34 11.85 8.56
N LEU A 89 -2.08 12.94 8.34
CA LEU A 89 -2.92 13.10 7.16
C LEU A 89 -2.47 14.32 6.35
N LEU A 90 -2.39 14.17 5.03
CA LEU A 90 -2.04 15.23 4.10
C LEU A 90 -3.06 15.26 2.95
N GLN A 91 -3.68 16.42 2.72
CA GLN A 91 -4.71 16.56 1.68
C GLN A 91 -4.09 16.57 0.28
N GLU A 92 -2.89 17.11 0.13
CA GLU A 92 -2.29 17.31 -1.19
C GLU A 92 -1.13 16.36 -1.46
N ILE A 93 -0.98 15.95 -2.72
CA ILE A 93 0.18 15.14 -3.12
C ILE A 93 1.45 15.98 -3.09
N ALA A 94 1.38 17.29 -3.36
CA ALA A 94 2.55 18.15 -3.32
C ALA A 94 3.19 18.15 -1.92
N GLY A 95 4.53 18.04 -1.87
CA GLY A 95 5.27 18.08 -0.60
C GLY A 95 5.25 16.79 0.23
N TRP A 96 4.60 15.71 -0.23
CA TRP A 96 4.48 14.46 0.52
C TRP A 96 5.82 13.89 1.01
N GLU A 97 6.88 13.95 0.18
CA GLU A 97 8.20 13.37 0.50
C GLU A 97 8.86 14.14 1.65
N GLY A 98 8.82 15.48 1.61
CA GLY A 98 9.37 16.31 2.67
C GLY A 98 8.65 16.14 4.00
N GLU A 99 7.32 16.02 3.98
CA GLU A 99 6.55 15.73 5.20
C GLU A 99 6.84 14.32 5.73
N ALA A 100 6.93 13.31 4.86
CA ALA A 100 7.26 11.95 5.26
C ALA A 100 8.64 11.88 5.93
N GLU A 101 9.64 12.58 5.37
CA GLU A 101 10.99 12.68 5.95
C GLU A 101 10.99 13.44 7.28
N ARG A 102 10.32 14.60 7.34
CA ARG A 102 10.22 15.41 8.56
C ARG A 102 9.56 14.65 9.72
N LEU A 103 8.56 13.83 9.41
CA LEU A 103 7.79 13.06 10.39
C LEU A 103 8.44 11.72 10.74
N GLY A 104 9.42 11.25 9.96
CA GLY A 104 10.08 9.95 10.18
C GLY A 104 9.10 8.77 10.08
N VAL A 105 8.12 8.84 9.17
CA VAL A 105 7.12 7.77 9.02
C VAL A 105 7.73 6.49 8.45
N ARG A 106 7.21 5.34 8.89
CA ARG A 106 7.62 4.00 8.44
C ARG A 106 6.68 3.42 7.38
N SER A 107 5.55 4.08 7.14
CA SER A 107 4.63 3.74 6.07
C SER A 107 4.06 5.00 5.40
N LEU A 108 3.72 4.85 4.13
CA LEU A 108 3.07 5.89 3.32
C LEU A 108 1.85 5.30 2.63
N VAL A 109 0.73 6.02 2.61
CA VAL A 109 -0.42 5.70 1.77
C VAL A 109 -0.68 6.84 0.80
N LEU A 110 -0.79 6.55 -0.49
CA LEU A 110 -1.27 7.46 -1.53
C LEU A 110 -2.67 7.03 -1.99
N ASP A 111 -3.70 7.77 -1.59
CA ASP A 111 -5.11 7.50 -1.87
C ASP A 111 -5.82 8.68 -2.60
N SER A 112 -5.83 8.73 -3.93
CA SER A 112 -5.40 7.69 -4.87
C SER A 112 -4.38 8.21 -5.88
N LEU A 113 -3.67 7.30 -6.55
CA LEU A 113 -2.79 7.62 -7.67
C LEU A 113 -3.51 8.37 -8.80
N GLY A 114 -4.83 8.19 -8.92
CA GLY A 114 -5.65 8.85 -9.93
C GLY A 114 -5.68 10.38 -9.80
N ALA A 115 -5.41 10.91 -8.61
CA ALA A 115 -5.34 12.34 -8.37
C ALA A 115 -3.99 12.96 -8.77
N ALA A 116 -2.97 12.14 -9.09
CA ALA A 116 -1.65 12.63 -9.46
C ALA A 116 -1.63 13.16 -10.91
N PRO A 117 -1.18 14.42 -11.16
CA PRO A 117 -1.03 14.94 -12.52
C PRO A 117 -0.04 14.14 -13.38
N ARG A 118 0.99 13.57 -12.74
CA ARG A 118 2.02 12.75 -13.37
C ARG A 118 2.29 11.48 -12.53
N PRO A 119 1.53 10.39 -12.75
CA PRO A 119 1.61 9.20 -11.91
C PRO A 119 2.97 8.47 -11.95
N VAL A 120 3.60 8.35 -13.13
CA VAL A 120 4.85 7.58 -13.28
C VAL A 120 6.03 8.21 -12.53
N PRO A 121 6.31 9.52 -12.65
CA PRO A 121 7.34 10.17 -11.82
C PRO A 121 7.06 10.08 -10.32
N LEU A 122 5.80 10.28 -9.90
CA LEU A 122 5.41 10.15 -8.50
C LEU A 122 5.72 8.76 -7.96
N LEU A 123 5.34 7.71 -8.69
CA LEU A 123 5.63 6.33 -8.31
C LEU A 123 7.13 6.07 -8.20
N ARG A 124 7.94 6.58 -9.13
CA ARG A 124 9.40 6.46 -9.02
C ARG A 124 9.94 7.11 -7.75
N ALA A 125 9.45 8.31 -7.41
CA ALA A 125 9.83 9.00 -6.17
C ALA A 125 9.41 8.19 -4.93
N VAL A 126 8.16 7.71 -4.88
CA VAL A 126 7.61 6.89 -3.80
C VAL A 126 8.41 5.61 -3.58
N ARG A 127 8.74 4.88 -4.64
CA ARG A 127 9.55 3.67 -4.54
C ARG A 127 10.97 3.96 -4.11
N GLY A 128 11.57 5.03 -4.65
CA GLY A 128 12.89 5.47 -4.23
C GLY A 128 12.92 5.83 -2.75
N TRP A 129 11.91 6.55 -2.26
CA TRP A 129 11.75 6.88 -0.85
C TRP A 129 11.65 5.62 0.01
N ALA A 130 10.72 4.72 -0.31
CA ALA A 130 10.54 3.46 0.42
C ALA A 130 11.85 2.67 0.54
N GLN A 131 12.56 2.49 -0.57
CA GLN A 131 13.84 1.77 -0.61
C GLN A 131 14.93 2.42 0.24
N ARG A 132 15.01 3.76 0.27
CA ARG A 132 16.03 4.49 1.04
C ARG A 132 15.71 4.52 2.53
N THR A 133 14.44 4.54 2.91
CA THR A 133 14.00 4.66 4.31
C THR A 133 13.62 3.33 4.93
N SER A 134 13.64 2.24 4.17
CA SER A 134 13.09 0.94 4.55
C SER A 134 11.61 1.00 4.96
N ALA A 135 10.87 2.00 4.48
CA ALA A 135 9.43 2.13 4.71
C ALA A 135 8.61 1.27 3.74
N VAL A 136 7.33 1.04 4.05
CA VAL A 136 6.38 0.40 3.12
C VAL A 136 5.49 1.46 2.49
N ALA A 137 5.48 1.54 1.16
CA ALA A 137 4.66 2.49 0.42
C ALA A 137 3.46 1.83 -0.25
N TYR A 138 2.26 2.24 0.14
CA TYR A 138 0.99 1.78 -0.42
C TYR A 138 0.42 2.81 -1.38
N CYS A 139 0.05 2.37 -2.58
CA CYS A 139 -0.59 3.21 -3.58
C CYS A 139 -1.94 2.63 -3.97
N LEU A 140 -3.00 3.42 -3.89
CA LEU A 140 -4.35 2.99 -4.23
C LEU A 140 -4.70 3.40 -5.65
N GLN A 141 -5.38 2.51 -6.37
CA GLN A 141 -5.85 2.78 -7.72
C GLN A 141 -7.21 2.15 -8.02
N HIS A 142 -8.00 2.80 -8.88
CA HIS A 142 -9.24 2.20 -9.38
C HIS A 142 -8.97 1.14 -10.45
N ALA A 143 -9.79 0.09 -10.45
CA ALA A 143 -9.80 -0.87 -11.56
C ALA A 143 -10.45 -0.26 -12.82
N ASN A 144 -9.97 -0.68 -13.99
CA ASN A 144 -10.52 -0.39 -15.30
C ASN A 144 -11.74 -1.29 -15.60
N LYS A 145 -12.38 -1.12 -16.76
CA LYS A 145 -13.57 -1.90 -17.15
C LYS A 145 -13.31 -3.41 -17.27
N LYS A 146 -12.06 -3.83 -17.50
CA LYS A 146 -11.63 -5.24 -17.61
C LYS A 146 -11.28 -5.85 -16.25
N GLY A 147 -11.25 -5.06 -15.18
CA GLY A 147 -10.91 -5.53 -13.83
C GLY A 147 -9.42 -5.51 -13.49
N ASP A 148 -8.58 -4.96 -14.37
CA ASP A 148 -7.16 -4.64 -14.08
C ASP A 148 -7.05 -3.24 -13.48
N HIS A 149 -5.89 -2.81 -12.97
CA HIS A 149 -5.71 -1.43 -12.52
C HIS A 149 -5.83 -0.43 -13.70
N ARG A 150 -6.30 0.80 -13.43
CA ARG A 150 -6.32 1.89 -14.43
C ARG A 150 -4.93 2.48 -14.64
N GLY A 151 -4.61 2.82 -15.88
CA GLY A 151 -3.42 3.58 -16.29
C GLY A 151 -2.52 2.80 -17.26
N GLU A 152 -1.38 3.39 -17.62
CA GLU A 152 -0.40 2.74 -18.50
C GLU A 152 0.05 1.38 -17.95
N THR A 153 0.28 0.42 -18.86
CA THR A 153 0.81 -0.93 -18.58
C THR A 153 2.06 -0.91 -17.67
N SER A 154 2.78 0.20 -17.66
CA SER A 154 3.93 0.53 -16.83
C SER A 154 3.69 0.46 -15.31
N LEU A 155 2.45 0.64 -14.84
CA LEU A 155 2.12 0.77 -13.42
C LEU A 155 2.24 -0.56 -12.65
N GLY A 156 1.86 -1.69 -13.25
CA GLY A 156 1.99 -3.00 -12.62
C GLY A 156 3.45 -3.40 -12.41
N HIS A 157 4.32 -3.18 -13.41
CA HIS A 157 5.73 -3.55 -13.30
C HIS A 157 6.47 -2.85 -12.14
N TRP A 158 6.02 -1.66 -11.75
CA TRP A 158 6.61 -0.87 -10.68
C TRP A 158 6.50 -1.52 -9.31
N ALA A 159 5.31 -2.03 -8.94
CA ALA A 159 5.05 -2.51 -7.60
C ALA A 159 5.81 -3.82 -7.30
N ASP A 160 6.26 -3.96 -6.05
CA ASP A 160 6.79 -5.23 -5.55
C ASP A 160 5.66 -6.20 -5.20
N TYR A 161 4.52 -5.66 -4.73
CA TYR A 161 3.28 -6.39 -4.48
C TYR A 161 2.10 -5.76 -5.23
N GLU A 162 1.26 -6.58 -5.88
CA GLU A 162 -0.01 -6.14 -6.45
C GLU A 162 -1.18 -6.89 -5.81
N LEU A 163 -2.07 -6.14 -5.16
CA LEU A 163 -3.25 -6.67 -4.50
C LEU A 163 -4.52 -6.15 -5.15
N ARG A 164 -5.41 -7.08 -5.53
CA ARG A 164 -6.74 -6.76 -6.04
C ARG A 164 -7.78 -6.96 -4.95
N ALA A 165 -8.46 -5.88 -4.59
CA ALA A 165 -9.63 -5.90 -3.72
C ALA A 165 -10.90 -6.18 -4.53
N ALA A 166 -11.57 -7.28 -4.20
CA ALA A 166 -12.89 -7.58 -4.74
C ALA A 166 -13.94 -6.62 -4.15
N LYS A 167 -14.99 -6.32 -4.94
CA LYS A 167 -16.13 -5.57 -4.39
C LYS A 167 -16.97 -6.53 -3.54
N PRO A 168 -17.13 -6.27 -2.23
CA PRO A 168 -18.00 -7.10 -1.39
C PRO A 168 -19.45 -7.00 -1.86
N THR A 169 -20.23 -8.06 -1.66
CA THR A 169 -21.69 -7.98 -1.79
C THR A 169 -22.26 -7.14 -0.64
N PRO A 170 -23.45 -6.55 -0.78
CA PRO A 170 -24.02 -5.68 0.26
C PRO A 170 -24.15 -6.33 1.66
N THR A 171 -24.31 -7.66 1.69
CA THR A 171 -24.43 -8.46 2.92
C THR A 171 -23.10 -9.07 3.38
N ALA A 172 -22.00 -8.85 2.66
CA ALA A 172 -20.73 -9.48 2.99
C ALA A 172 -20.06 -8.79 4.18
N ILE A 173 -19.70 -9.61 5.17
CA ILE A 173 -18.88 -9.22 6.31
C ILE A 173 -17.37 -9.28 6.01
N SER A 174 -17.01 -9.82 4.85
CA SER A 174 -15.63 -9.99 4.39
C SER A 174 -15.47 -9.55 2.94
N THR A 175 -14.24 -9.19 2.57
CA THR A 175 -13.83 -8.92 1.20
C THR A 175 -12.69 -9.85 0.81
N ARG A 176 -12.64 -10.20 -0.48
CA ARG A 176 -11.56 -11.03 -1.02
C ARG A 176 -10.42 -10.13 -1.48
N ILE A 177 -9.21 -10.46 -1.05
CA ILE A 177 -7.97 -9.87 -1.54
C ILE A 177 -7.21 -10.92 -2.34
N GLU A 178 -6.87 -10.59 -3.58
CA GLU A 178 -6.02 -11.44 -4.42
C GLU A 178 -4.63 -10.80 -4.51
N LEU A 179 -3.60 -11.50 -4.04
CA LEU A 179 -2.21 -11.16 -4.30
C LEU A 179 -1.86 -11.64 -5.71
N ARG A 180 -1.89 -10.72 -6.68
CA ARG A 180 -1.73 -10.97 -8.12
C ARG A 180 -0.27 -11.04 -8.55
N LYS A 181 0.60 -10.36 -7.81
CA LYS A 181 2.05 -10.29 -8.06
C LYS A 181 2.79 -10.08 -6.76
N THR A 182 3.92 -10.75 -6.62
CA THR A 182 4.92 -10.54 -5.55
C THR A 182 6.30 -10.92 -6.07
N ARG A 183 7.35 -10.28 -5.57
CA ARG A 183 8.75 -10.68 -5.84
C ARG A 183 9.34 -11.59 -4.74
N LEU A 184 8.61 -11.78 -3.64
CA LEU A 184 9.14 -12.27 -2.37
C LEU A 184 8.32 -13.44 -1.78
N GLY A 185 7.54 -14.13 -2.60
CA GLY A 185 6.70 -15.27 -2.19
C GLY A 185 5.75 -15.75 -3.29
N PRO A 186 4.82 -16.66 -2.96
CA PRO A 186 3.78 -17.10 -3.89
C PRO A 186 2.65 -16.07 -4.04
N THR A 187 1.94 -16.11 -5.16
CA THR A 187 0.65 -15.43 -5.34
C THR A 187 -0.48 -16.23 -4.72
N GLY A 188 -1.59 -15.58 -4.35
CA GLY A 188 -2.70 -16.28 -3.70
C GLY A 188 -3.92 -15.40 -3.47
N THR A 189 -4.89 -15.92 -2.74
CA THR A 189 -6.15 -15.23 -2.45
C THR A 189 -6.57 -15.51 -1.02
N VAL A 190 -6.96 -14.46 -0.30
CA VAL A 190 -7.42 -14.53 1.09
C VAL A 190 -8.74 -13.78 1.25
N ALA A 191 -9.49 -14.11 2.29
CA ALA A 191 -10.72 -13.40 2.67
C ALA A 191 -10.46 -12.62 3.96
N LEU A 192 -10.69 -11.31 3.93
CA LEU A 192 -10.44 -10.40 5.05
C LEU A 192 -11.76 -9.86 5.59
N LYS A 193 -11.88 -9.74 6.92
CA LYS A 193 -13.06 -9.11 7.53
C LYS A 193 -13.04 -7.60 7.28
N LEU A 194 -14.22 -7.03 7.01
CA LEU A 194 -14.41 -5.58 6.74
C LEU A 194 -14.69 -4.74 8.00
N ILE A 195 -14.89 -5.43 9.13
CA ILE A 195 -15.28 -4.95 10.45
C ILE A 195 -14.25 -5.45 11.46
#